data_AF-A0A7Y3AVH7-F1
#
_entry.id   AF-A0A7Y3AVH7-F1
#
_cell.length_a   1.000
_cell.length_b   1.000
_cell.length_c   1.000
_cell.angle_alpha   90.00
_cell.angle_beta   90.00
_cell.angle_gamma   90.00
#
_symmetry.space_group_name_H-M   'P 1'
#
loop_
_entity.id
_entity.type
_entity.pdbx_description
1 polymer ?
#
loop_
_entity_poly.entity_id
_entity_poly.type
_entity_poly.pdbx_seq_one_letter_code
_entity_poly.pdbx_strand_id
1 'polypeptide(L)'
;EKMYDNIPTKGVANGEPTYEGMNDGKNGLGWWQGEEAWMQLMHGGTMGIVYGAASLWQWKITADEEGWTAWSSQPKSWEEAMLMEGSVYAGMLGKILSDIDMTNIEKRWDLAGGKPLLAKPGSLYISFLKEGGSLEIKSLPQGLDYKWINPKNGSVEVSGKAEQTKLNAPDSNPWVLLIN
;
A
#
# COMPACT_ATOMS: atom_id res chain seq x y z
N GLU A 1 -7.75 0.80 -9.49
CA GLU A 1 -7.17 0.63 -10.81
C GLU A 1 -8.24 0.09 -11.75
N LYS A 2 -8.63 0.86 -12.78
CA LYS A 2 -9.67 0.44 -13.73
C LYS A 2 -9.18 -0.68 -14.63
N MET A 3 -7.87 -0.76 -14.85
CA MET A 3 -7.25 -1.78 -15.70
C MET A 3 -7.41 -3.20 -15.14
N TYR A 4 -7.56 -3.36 -13.82
CA TYR A 4 -7.76 -4.66 -13.17
C TYR A 4 -9.08 -5.34 -13.60
N ASP A 5 -10.13 -4.53 -13.85
CA ASP A 5 -11.46 -5.04 -14.17
C ASP A 5 -11.61 -5.46 -15.65
N ASN A 6 -10.56 -5.29 -16.47
CA ASN A 6 -10.56 -5.76 -17.85
C ASN A 6 -10.47 -7.29 -17.94
N ILE A 7 -11.14 -7.87 -18.94
CA ILE A 7 -11.15 -9.31 -19.21
C ILE A 7 -10.38 -9.64 -20.50
N PRO A 8 -9.49 -10.66 -20.49
CA PRO A 8 -9.07 -11.43 -19.33
C PRO A 8 -8.25 -10.58 -18.34
N THR A 9 -8.39 -10.86 -17.04
CA THR A 9 -7.66 -10.17 -15.97
C THR A 9 -6.15 -10.36 -16.15
N LYS A 10 -5.39 -9.28 -15.96
CA LYS A 10 -3.93 -9.25 -16.08
C LYS A 10 -3.32 -8.68 -14.81
N GLY A 11 -2.04 -8.96 -14.59
CA GLY A 11 -1.25 -8.23 -13.59
C GLY A 11 -1.21 -6.74 -13.92
N VAL A 12 -1.48 -5.91 -12.93
CA VAL A 12 -1.44 -4.45 -13.06
C VAL A 12 -0.59 -3.87 -11.94
N ALA A 13 0.16 -2.82 -12.24
CA ALA A 13 0.76 -1.91 -11.28
C ALA A 13 0.56 -0.48 -11.79
N ASN A 14 0.49 0.50 -10.89
CA ASN A 14 0.60 1.90 -11.28
C ASN A 14 2.09 2.24 -11.46
N GLY A 15 2.49 2.51 -12.70
CA GLY A 15 3.88 2.85 -13.04
C GLY A 15 4.29 4.26 -12.61
N GLU A 16 3.33 5.15 -12.34
CA GLU A 16 3.57 6.54 -11.98
C GLU A 16 2.58 6.97 -10.88
N PRO A 17 2.84 6.58 -9.61
CA PRO A 17 2.16 7.13 -8.45
C PRO A 17 2.38 8.64 -8.31
N THR A 18 1.71 9.24 -7.34
CA THR A 18 2.07 10.58 -6.89
C THR A 18 3.51 10.58 -6.39
N TYR A 19 4.42 11.26 -7.09
CA TYR A 19 5.80 11.37 -6.63
C TYR A 19 5.91 12.22 -5.36
N GLU A 20 6.76 11.78 -4.43
CA GLU A 20 7.04 12.49 -3.19
C GLU A 20 7.73 13.83 -3.47
N GLY A 21 7.23 14.91 -2.87
CA GLY A 21 7.84 16.24 -2.99
C GLY A 21 7.49 16.95 -4.31
N MET A 22 6.49 16.50 -5.06
CA MET A 22 5.98 17.25 -6.21
C MET A 22 5.50 18.65 -5.80
N ASN A 23 5.39 19.55 -6.79
CA ASN A 23 4.95 20.94 -6.59
C ASN A 23 5.81 21.70 -5.56
N ASP A 24 7.12 21.74 -5.78
CA ASP A 24 8.08 22.44 -4.93
C ASP A 24 8.09 21.90 -3.49
N GLY A 25 8.09 20.57 -3.36
CA GLY A 25 8.16 19.89 -2.07
C GLY A 25 6.87 19.91 -1.25
N LYS A 26 5.70 20.19 -1.86
CA LYS A 26 4.43 20.39 -1.12
C LYS A 26 3.50 19.19 -1.13
N ASN A 27 3.63 18.33 -2.13
CA ASN A 27 2.67 17.24 -2.37
C ASN A 27 3.29 15.87 -2.11
N GLY A 28 2.43 14.91 -1.76
CA GLY A 28 2.79 13.50 -1.69
C GLY A 28 3.79 13.13 -0.60
N LEU A 29 3.92 13.92 0.46
CA LEU A 29 4.99 13.77 1.46
C LEU A 29 4.75 12.61 2.45
N GLY A 30 5.83 11.93 2.85
CA GLY A 30 5.85 11.00 3.98
C GLY A 30 4.81 9.91 3.88
N TRP A 31 3.96 9.77 4.91
CA TRP A 31 2.95 8.70 5.00
C TRP A 31 1.99 8.62 3.80
N TRP A 32 1.79 9.72 3.06
CA TRP A 32 1.03 9.70 1.81
C TRP A 32 1.49 8.58 0.87
N GLN A 33 2.81 8.39 0.73
CA GLN A 33 3.40 7.36 -0.14
C GLN A 33 3.05 5.95 0.33
N GLY A 34 3.03 5.72 1.64
CA GLY A 34 2.62 4.43 2.21
C GLY A 34 1.13 4.15 2.02
N GLU A 35 0.28 5.14 2.28
CA GLU A 35 -1.16 5.02 2.07
C GLU A 35 -1.50 4.77 0.59
N GLU A 36 -0.88 5.53 -0.32
CA GLU A 36 -1.07 5.36 -1.75
C GLU A 36 -0.62 3.97 -2.22
N ALA A 37 0.54 3.48 -1.75
CA ALA A 37 1.02 2.14 -2.07
C ALA A 37 0.03 1.05 -1.63
N TRP A 38 -0.45 1.09 -0.39
CA TRP A 38 -1.46 0.15 0.09
C TRP A 38 -2.78 0.24 -0.69
N MET A 39 -3.22 1.46 -0.99
CA MET A 39 -4.45 1.67 -1.74
C MET A 39 -4.35 1.18 -3.18
N GLN A 40 -3.21 1.38 -3.85
CA GLN A 40 -2.97 0.82 -5.19
C GLN A 40 -3.06 -0.71 -5.18
N LEU A 41 -2.41 -1.36 -4.20
CA LEU A 41 -2.48 -2.80 -4.03
C LEU A 41 -3.93 -3.28 -3.82
N MET A 42 -4.65 -2.65 -2.89
CA MET A 42 -6.05 -2.99 -2.58
C MET A 42 -7.02 -2.81 -3.74
N HIS A 43 -6.66 -1.99 -4.72
CA HIS A 43 -7.45 -1.77 -5.93
C HIS A 43 -7.09 -2.71 -7.09
N GLY A 44 -6.31 -3.76 -6.83
CA GLY A 44 -5.93 -4.75 -7.84
C GLY A 44 -4.54 -4.53 -8.45
N GLY A 45 -3.74 -3.60 -7.92
CA GLY A 45 -2.34 -3.38 -8.30
C GLY A 45 -1.42 -4.50 -7.79
N THR A 46 -1.73 -5.77 -8.08
CA THR A 46 -1.08 -6.94 -7.48
C THR A 46 0.24 -7.32 -8.14
N MET A 47 0.62 -6.67 -9.24
CA MET A 47 1.97 -6.82 -9.82
C MET A 47 3.04 -6.09 -9.00
N GLY A 48 2.63 -5.17 -8.12
CA GLY A 48 3.50 -4.42 -7.23
C GLY A 48 3.15 -2.94 -7.19
N ILE A 49 3.98 -2.19 -6.46
CA ILE A 49 3.92 -0.74 -6.39
C ILE A 49 5.19 -0.16 -6.98
N VAL A 50 5.10 1.07 -7.45
CA VAL A 50 6.26 1.90 -7.81
C VAL A 50 6.33 3.03 -6.79
N TYR A 51 7.54 3.53 -6.54
CA TYR A 51 7.77 4.75 -5.78
C TYR A 51 8.59 5.70 -6.64
N GLY A 52 8.33 7.00 -6.50
CA GLY A 52 9.14 8.03 -7.11
C GLY A 52 9.10 9.30 -6.28
N ALA A 53 10.11 10.14 -6.47
CA ALA A 53 10.22 11.44 -5.82
C ALA A 53 10.62 12.49 -6.86
N ALA A 54 10.10 13.72 -6.71
CA ALA A 54 10.61 14.86 -7.46
C ALA A 54 12.13 14.98 -7.24
N SER A 55 12.87 15.53 -8.20
CA SER A 55 14.35 15.53 -8.22
C SER A 55 15.01 14.16 -8.42
N LEU A 56 14.40 13.05 -8.01
CA LEU A 56 14.97 11.71 -8.22
C LEU A 56 14.78 11.21 -9.65
N TRP A 57 13.53 11.17 -10.16
CA TRP A 57 13.24 10.62 -11.49
C TRP A 57 13.92 11.40 -12.63
N GLN A 58 14.13 12.70 -12.42
CA GLN A 58 14.75 13.62 -13.37
C GLN A 58 16.27 13.80 -13.16
N TRP A 59 16.86 13.15 -12.15
CA TRP A 59 18.30 13.22 -11.82
C TRP A 59 18.82 14.64 -11.57
N LYS A 60 18.08 15.46 -10.83
CA LYS A 60 18.46 16.85 -10.51
C LYS A 60 19.73 16.86 -9.65
N ILE A 61 20.84 17.42 -10.14
CA ILE A 61 22.17 17.31 -9.52
C ILE A 61 22.28 18.16 -8.26
N THR A 62 21.75 19.39 -8.27
CA THR A 62 21.75 20.29 -7.11
C THR A 62 20.35 20.79 -6.80
N ALA A 63 20.09 21.21 -5.56
CA ALA A 63 18.78 21.72 -5.16
C ALA A 63 18.33 22.97 -5.93
N ASP A 64 19.30 23.78 -6.38
CA ASP A 64 19.13 25.04 -7.10
C ASP A 64 19.32 24.93 -8.62
N GLU A 65 19.45 23.72 -9.16
CA GLU A 65 19.57 23.50 -10.62
C GLU A 65 18.41 24.15 -11.37
N GLU A 66 18.75 25.08 -12.27
CA GLU A 66 17.81 25.78 -13.14
C GLU A 66 17.18 24.84 -14.18
N GLY A 67 16.07 25.27 -14.80
CA GLY A 67 15.40 24.51 -15.87
C GLY A 67 14.29 23.57 -15.39
N TRP A 68 14.12 23.39 -14.08
CA TRP A 68 13.02 22.65 -13.50
C TRP A 68 11.93 23.56 -12.95
N THR A 69 10.72 23.42 -13.47
CA THR A 69 9.55 24.14 -12.96
C THR A 69 9.05 23.54 -11.65
N ALA A 70 8.40 24.37 -10.81
CA ALA A 70 7.87 23.96 -9.51
C ALA A 70 7.00 22.69 -9.56
N TRP A 71 6.18 22.51 -10.60
CA TRP A 71 5.27 21.37 -10.69
C TRP A 71 5.98 20.00 -10.64
N SER A 72 7.22 19.91 -11.15
CA SER A 72 8.01 18.67 -11.26
C SER A 72 9.22 18.62 -10.32
N SER A 73 9.43 19.65 -9.50
CA SER A 73 10.68 19.83 -8.76
C SER A 73 10.46 20.03 -7.27
N GLN A 74 11.58 20.02 -6.54
CA GLN A 74 11.69 20.39 -5.14
C GLN A 74 13.09 20.96 -4.85
N PRO A 75 13.28 21.66 -3.71
CA PRO A 75 14.58 22.18 -3.29
C PRO A 75 15.45 21.05 -2.69
N LYS A 76 15.68 20.00 -3.48
CA LYS A 76 16.55 18.85 -3.17
C LYS A 76 17.27 18.37 -4.43
N SER A 77 18.48 17.87 -4.29
CA SER A 77 19.14 17.02 -5.30
C SER A 77 18.51 15.63 -5.36
N TRP A 78 18.86 14.85 -6.38
CA TRP A 78 18.47 13.44 -6.48
C TRP A 78 18.97 12.62 -5.28
N GLU A 79 20.16 12.93 -4.78
CA GLU A 79 20.75 12.24 -3.62
C GLU A 79 19.96 12.53 -2.34
N GLU A 80 19.60 13.79 -2.12
CA GLU A 80 18.73 14.18 -1.00
C GLU A 80 17.32 13.58 -1.14
N ALA A 81 16.80 13.45 -2.38
CA ALA A 81 15.51 12.84 -2.65
C ALA A 81 15.49 11.32 -2.35
N MET A 82 16.62 10.61 -2.50
CA MET A 82 16.72 9.20 -2.12
C MET A 82 16.52 8.96 -0.61
N LEU A 83 16.75 9.99 0.22
CA LEU A 83 16.66 9.91 1.67
C LEU A 83 15.29 10.32 2.21
N MET A 84 14.31 10.57 1.35
CA MET A 84 12.97 11.00 1.76
C MET A 84 12.20 9.88 2.45
N GLU A 85 11.41 10.28 3.44
CA GLU A 85 10.71 9.39 4.36
C GLU A 85 9.67 8.50 3.65
N GLY A 86 9.00 9.01 2.62
CA GLY A 86 7.98 8.26 1.89
C GLY A 86 8.50 6.97 1.25
N SER A 87 9.78 6.94 0.85
CA SER A 87 10.44 5.71 0.36
C SER A 87 10.41 4.57 1.39
N VAL A 88 10.55 4.89 2.68
CA VAL A 88 10.51 3.91 3.77
C VAL A 88 9.12 3.31 3.89
N TYR A 89 8.08 4.15 3.80
CA TYR A 89 6.68 3.70 3.91
C TYR A 89 6.22 2.90 2.69
N ALA A 90 6.56 3.34 1.47
CA ALA A 90 6.27 2.58 0.26
C ALA A 90 6.98 1.21 0.25
N GLY A 91 8.25 1.18 0.66
CA GLY A 91 9.03 -0.05 0.79
C GLY A 91 8.54 -0.99 1.90
N MET A 92 7.85 -0.46 2.92
CA MET A 92 7.32 -1.27 4.03
C MET A 92 6.29 -2.30 3.56
N LEU A 93 5.51 -1.98 2.52
CA LEU A 93 4.57 -2.92 1.90
C LEU A 93 5.30 -4.19 1.44
N GLY A 94 6.42 -4.05 0.74
CA GLY A 94 7.21 -5.19 0.27
C GLY A 94 7.82 -6.00 1.41
N LYS A 95 8.23 -5.34 2.50
CA LYS A 95 8.75 -6.02 3.70
C LYS A 95 7.68 -6.82 4.44
N ILE A 96 6.47 -6.28 4.57
CA ILE A 96 5.34 -6.95 5.24
C ILE A 96 4.89 -8.19 4.45
N LEU A 97 4.97 -8.15 3.12
CA LEU A 97 4.43 -9.19 2.24
C LEU A 97 5.50 -10.12 1.64
N SER A 98 6.77 -9.99 2.04
CA SER A 98 7.90 -10.68 1.39
C SER A 98 7.75 -12.20 1.34
N ASP A 99 7.14 -12.78 2.37
CA ASP A 99 7.03 -14.23 2.54
C ASP A 99 5.62 -14.75 2.20
N ILE A 100 4.77 -13.90 1.62
CA ILE A 100 3.37 -14.22 1.31
C ILE A 100 3.24 -14.57 -0.16
N ASP A 101 2.83 -15.80 -0.47
CA ASP A 101 2.46 -16.15 -1.85
C ASP A 101 1.16 -15.45 -2.25
N MET A 102 1.30 -14.39 -3.04
CA MET A 102 0.17 -13.62 -3.59
C MET A 102 -0.21 -14.02 -5.02
N THR A 103 0.37 -15.09 -5.57
CA THR A 103 0.09 -15.55 -6.95
C THR A 103 -1.40 -15.81 -7.15
N ASN A 104 -2.04 -15.14 -8.12
CA ASN A 104 -3.48 -15.22 -8.38
C ASN A 104 -4.40 -14.70 -7.24
N ILE A 105 -3.90 -13.84 -6.34
CA ILE A 105 -4.78 -13.16 -5.38
C ILE A 105 -5.75 -12.22 -6.11
N GLU A 106 -7.00 -12.18 -5.66
CA GLU A 106 -8.08 -11.43 -6.32
C GLU A 106 -8.55 -10.24 -5.49
N LYS A 107 -9.00 -9.17 -6.14
CA LYS A 107 -9.75 -8.08 -5.49
C LYS A 107 -11.16 -8.57 -5.15
N ARG A 108 -11.47 -8.72 -3.86
CA ARG A 108 -12.71 -9.34 -3.34
C ARG A 108 -13.50 -8.45 -2.38
N TRP A 109 -13.68 -7.19 -2.75
CA TRP A 109 -14.43 -6.22 -1.92
C TRP A 109 -15.89 -6.65 -1.69
N ASP A 110 -16.45 -7.49 -2.57
CA ASP A 110 -17.77 -8.12 -2.45
C ASP A 110 -17.92 -8.97 -1.16
N LEU A 111 -16.82 -9.58 -0.72
CA LEU A 111 -16.75 -10.36 0.53
C LEU A 111 -16.66 -9.47 1.77
N ALA A 112 -16.25 -8.20 1.61
CA ALA A 112 -15.94 -7.28 2.71
C ALA A 112 -16.91 -6.10 2.82
N GLY A 113 -18.13 -6.24 2.28
CA GLY A 113 -19.13 -5.16 2.32
C GLY A 113 -18.68 -3.89 1.59
N GLY A 114 -17.89 -4.05 0.52
CA GLY A 114 -17.33 -2.94 -0.27
C GLY A 114 -16.01 -2.38 0.27
N LYS A 115 -15.50 -2.88 1.40
CA LYS A 115 -14.19 -2.47 1.92
C LYS A 115 -13.04 -3.11 1.14
N PRO A 116 -11.87 -2.44 1.10
CA PRO A 116 -10.63 -2.99 0.55
C PRO A 116 -10.32 -4.40 1.03
N LEU A 117 -10.27 -5.36 0.11
CA LEU A 117 -9.87 -6.74 0.41
C LEU A 117 -9.25 -7.39 -0.84
N LEU A 118 -8.07 -7.95 -0.66
CA LEU A 118 -7.51 -8.95 -1.56
C LEU A 118 -7.67 -10.34 -0.93
N ALA A 119 -8.04 -11.35 -1.70
CA ALA A 119 -8.23 -12.69 -1.17
C ALA A 119 -7.88 -13.81 -2.17
N LYS A 120 -7.35 -14.90 -1.63
CA LYS A 120 -7.50 -16.26 -2.14
C LYS A 120 -8.50 -16.94 -1.20
N PRO A 121 -9.80 -17.01 -1.58
CA PRO A 121 -10.82 -17.54 -0.68
C PRO A 121 -10.44 -18.92 -0.16
N GLY A 122 -10.41 -19.05 1.16
CA GLY A 122 -10.02 -20.28 1.86
C GLY A 122 -8.62 -20.24 2.49
N SER A 123 -7.70 -19.40 2.02
CA SER A 123 -6.28 -19.51 2.41
C SER A 123 -5.52 -18.20 2.61
N LEU A 124 -5.92 -17.08 2.00
CA LEU A 124 -5.20 -15.81 2.17
C LEU A 124 -6.17 -14.64 2.07
N TYR A 125 -6.08 -13.72 3.02
CA TYR A 125 -6.84 -12.47 3.01
C TYR A 125 -5.94 -11.32 3.44
N ILE A 126 -5.95 -10.23 2.68
CA ILE A 126 -5.16 -9.03 2.95
C ILE A 126 -6.09 -7.83 2.82
N SER A 127 -6.19 -7.02 3.87
CA SER A 127 -6.97 -5.79 3.87
C SER A 127 -6.14 -4.66 4.47
N PHE A 128 -6.28 -3.46 3.91
CA PHE A 128 -5.76 -2.23 4.50
C PHE A 128 -6.93 -1.34 4.93
N LEU A 129 -6.98 -1.01 6.22
CA LEU A 129 -7.97 -0.12 6.81
C LEU A 129 -7.29 1.19 7.17
N LYS A 130 -7.45 2.21 6.32
CA LYS A 130 -6.86 3.54 6.51
C LYS A 130 -7.20 4.17 7.87
N GLU A 131 -8.42 3.96 8.35
CA GLU A 131 -8.94 4.56 9.59
C GLU A 131 -9.21 3.50 10.67
N GLY A 132 -8.64 2.30 10.51
CA GLY A 132 -8.89 1.16 11.38
C GLY A 132 -10.36 0.73 11.37
N GLY A 133 -10.92 0.48 12.56
CA GLY A 133 -12.30 0.04 12.73
C GLY A 133 -12.47 -1.47 12.62
N SER A 134 -13.51 -1.95 11.94
CA SER A 134 -13.79 -3.38 11.82
C SER A 134 -13.97 -3.84 10.39
N LEU A 135 -13.56 -5.07 10.10
CA LEU A 135 -13.76 -5.72 8.83
C LEU A 135 -14.50 -7.03 9.06
N GLU A 136 -15.62 -7.21 8.35
CA GLU A 136 -16.31 -8.49 8.28
C GLU A 136 -16.05 -9.10 6.92
N ILE A 137 -15.52 -10.33 6.89
CA ILE A 137 -15.24 -11.08 5.67
C ILE A 137 -16.25 -12.23 5.60
N LYS A 138 -17.14 -12.16 4.60
CA LYS A 138 -18.15 -13.20 4.36
C LYS A 138 -17.46 -14.55 4.13
N SER A 139 -17.94 -15.57 4.84
CA SER A 139 -17.45 -16.94 4.71
C SER A 139 -15.94 -17.12 4.98
N LEU A 140 -15.36 -16.28 5.84
CA LEU A 140 -14.00 -16.49 6.35
C LEU A 140 -13.92 -17.85 7.08
N PRO A 141 -13.02 -18.77 6.68
CA PRO A 141 -12.82 -20.03 7.39
C PRO A 141 -12.33 -19.81 8.81
N GLN A 142 -12.80 -20.64 9.73
CA GLN A 142 -12.32 -20.61 11.10
C GLN A 142 -10.92 -21.23 11.22
N GLY A 143 -10.11 -20.73 12.16
CA GLY A 143 -8.81 -21.33 12.52
C GLY A 143 -7.61 -20.90 11.68
N LEU A 144 -7.80 -19.99 10.71
CA LEU A 144 -6.67 -19.31 10.04
C LEU A 144 -5.98 -18.36 11.02
N ASP A 145 -4.67 -18.18 10.87
CA ASP A 145 -3.91 -17.20 11.64
C ASP A 145 -4.20 -15.81 11.10
N TYR A 146 -4.45 -14.84 11.97
CA TYR A 146 -4.54 -13.43 11.60
C TYR A 146 -3.51 -12.58 12.34
N LYS A 147 -3.10 -11.49 11.70
CA LYS A 147 -2.20 -10.47 12.24
C LYS A 147 -2.71 -9.09 11.86
N TRP A 148 -2.75 -8.19 12.84
CA TRP A 148 -2.85 -6.74 12.63
C TRP A 148 -1.45 -6.15 12.65
N ILE A 149 -1.06 -5.59 11.51
CA ILE A 149 0.29 -5.11 11.24
C ILE A 149 0.23 -3.60 11.05
N ASN A 150 1.09 -2.88 11.75
CA ASN A 150 1.24 -1.45 11.57
C ASN A 150 1.96 -1.20 10.22
N PRO A 151 1.31 -0.55 9.26
CA PRO A 151 1.85 -0.41 7.90
C PRO A 151 3.04 0.56 7.82
N LYS A 152 3.30 1.36 8.86
CA LYS A 152 4.40 2.33 8.88
C LYS A 152 5.73 1.72 9.27
N ASN A 153 5.73 0.66 10.06
CA ASN A 153 6.94 0.07 10.64
C ASN A 153 6.99 -1.47 10.54
N GLY A 154 5.91 -2.14 10.15
CA GLY A 154 5.81 -3.59 10.03
C GLY A 154 5.62 -4.33 11.36
N SER A 155 5.42 -3.64 12.49
CA SER A 155 5.18 -4.31 13.78
C SER A 155 3.83 -5.02 13.80
N VAL A 156 3.80 -6.23 14.33
CA VAL A 156 2.55 -6.96 14.61
C VAL A 156 2.10 -6.56 16.01
N GLU A 157 0.93 -5.94 16.12
CA GLU A 157 0.38 -5.53 17.43
C GLU A 157 -0.57 -6.58 18.00
N VAL A 158 -1.39 -7.19 17.14
CA VAL A 158 -2.36 -8.20 17.55
C VAL A 158 -2.28 -9.38 16.59
N SER A 159 -2.32 -10.59 17.13
CA SER A 159 -2.39 -11.81 16.33
C SER A 159 -3.21 -12.87 17.05
N GLY A 160 -3.71 -13.84 16.30
CA GLY A 160 -4.46 -14.96 16.86
C GLY A 160 -5.10 -15.81 15.78
N LYS A 161 -6.11 -16.59 16.18
CA LYS A 161 -6.91 -17.41 15.27
C LYS A 161 -8.22 -16.71 14.91
N ALA A 162 -8.58 -16.73 13.63
CA ALA A 162 -9.84 -16.20 13.14
C ALA A 162 -10.98 -17.15 13.54
N GLU A 163 -11.57 -16.94 14.71
CA GLU A 163 -12.74 -17.72 15.17
C GLU A 163 -14.08 -17.11 14.71
N GLN A 164 -14.04 -15.85 14.30
CA GLN A 164 -15.19 -15.06 13.85
C GLN A 164 -14.88 -14.43 12.49
N THR A 165 -15.94 -14.14 11.73
CA THR A 165 -15.83 -13.47 10.42
C THR A 165 -15.53 -11.98 10.54
N LYS A 166 -15.76 -11.39 11.72
CA LYS A 166 -15.53 -9.98 12.00
C LYS A 166 -14.31 -9.80 12.89
N LEU A 167 -13.37 -8.98 12.42
CA LEU A 167 -12.13 -8.65 13.12
C LEU A 167 -12.06 -7.14 13.33
N ASN A 168 -11.65 -6.72 14.54
CA ASN A 168 -11.49 -5.31 14.89
C ASN A 168 -10.01 -4.96 14.86
N ALA A 169 -9.68 -3.86 14.21
CA ALA A 169 -8.36 -3.26 14.25
C ALA A 169 -8.06 -2.76 15.67
N PRO A 170 -6.77 -2.65 16.07
CA PRO A 170 -6.37 -2.22 17.41
C PRO A 170 -6.95 -0.86 17.84
N ASP A 171 -7.03 0.09 16.91
CA ASP A 171 -7.54 1.45 17.15
C ASP A 171 -7.99 2.12 15.83
N SER A 172 -8.10 3.45 15.83
CA SER A 172 -8.48 4.27 14.67
C SER A 172 -7.31 4.71 13.78
N ASN A 173 -6.13 4.10 13.92
CA ASN A 173 -4.99 4.33 13.03
C ASN A 173 -5.04 3.43 11.78
N PRO A 174 -4.18 3.64 10.78
CA PRO A 174 -4.06 2.74 9.64
C PRO A 174 -3.55 1.36 10.06
N TRP A 175 -4.21 0.30 9.58
CA TRP A 175 -3.85 -1.09 9.89
C TRP A 175 -3.92 -2.00 8.67
N VAL A 176 -3.00 -2.95 8.60
CA VAL A 176 -3.04 -4.06 7.65
C VAL A 176 -3.50 -5.30 8.39
N LEU A 177 -4.58 -5.91 7.90
CA LEU A 177 -5.00 -7.24 8.30
C LEU A 177 -4.43 -8.25 7.32
N LEU A 178 -3.66 -9.20 7.83
CA LEU A 178 -3.19 -10.37 7.10
C LEU A 178 -3.79 -11.61 7.74
N ILE A 179 -4.42 -12.49 6.96
CA ILE A 179 -4.96 -13.77 7.41
C ILE A 179 -4.45 -14.89 6.50
N ASN A 180 -3.85 -15.94 7.03
CA ASN A 180 -3.36 -17.10 6.27
C ASN A 180 -3.29 -18.41 7.07
#